data_AF-A0A1E7YN99-F1
#
_entry.id   AF-A0A1E7YN99-F1
#
_cell.length_a   1.000
_cell.length_b   1.000
_cell.length_c   1.000
_cell.angle_alpha   90.00
_cell.angle_beta   90.00
_cell.angle_gamma   90.00
#
_symmetry.space_group_name_H-M   'P 1'
#
loop_
_entity.id
_entity.type
_entity.pdbx_description
1 polymer ?
#
loop_
_entity_poly.entity_id
_entity_poly.type
_entity_poly.pdbx_seq_one_letter_code
_entity_poly.pdbx_strand_id
1 'polypeptide(L)'
;MSARSDFKKKIEGLSSVGIHMVIDQLKEKWNDDDSNNAAVRRFIKICKEELQVRYELSTIPSEVAKRNAAIKGIAEWIRVPEGAQL
;
A
#
# COMPACT_ATOMS: atom_id res chain seq x y z
N MET A 1 6.24 -3.31 26.90
CA MET A 1 6.02 -3.22 25.43
C MET A 1 6.94 -4.22 24.76
N SER A 2 6.54 -4.83 23.63
CA SER A 2 7.37 -5.82 22.92
C SER A 2 8.14 -5.16 21.78
N ALA A 3 9.36 -5.63 21.51
CA ALA A 3 10.21 -5.11 20.43
C ALA A 3 9.52 -5.09 19.06
N ARG A 4 8.60 -6.04 18.82
CA ARG A 4 7.76 -6.07 17.61
C ARG A 4 6.76 -4.90 17.56
N SER A 5 6.11 -4.58 18.68
CA SER A 5 5.15 -3.47 18.75
C SER A 5 5.82 -2.13 18.56
N ASP A 6 7.00 -1.95 19.17
CA ASP A 6 7.75 -0.69 19.05
C ASP A 6 8.31 -0.52 17.64
N PHE A 7 8.78 -1.61 17.02
CA PHE A 7 9.18 -1.60 15.62
C PHE A 7 8.03 -1.23 14.69
N LYS A 8 6.83 -1.80 14.91
CA LYS A 8 5.66 -1.50 14.08
C LYS A 8 5.27 -0.02 14.15
N LYS A 9 5.20 0.56 15.35
CA LYS A 9 4.94 2.01 15.52
C LYS A 9 5.98 2.88 14.83
N LYS A 10 7.25 2.46 14.87
CA LYS A 10 8.33 3.17 14.18
C LYS A 10 8.16 3.14 12.66
N ILE A 11 7.77 1.99 12.11
CA ILE A 11 7.54 1.82 10.66
C ILE A 11 6.31 2.61 10.18
N GLU A 12 5.21 2.61 10.94
CA GLU A 12 3.99 3.37 10.62
C GLU A 12 4.27 4.88 10.45
N GLY A 13 5.18 5.44 11.26
CA GLY A 13 5.57 6.86 11.18
C GLY A 13 6.57 7.22 10.07
N LEU A 14 7.16 6.25 9.37
CA LEU A 14 8.12 6.51 8.29
C LEU A 14 7.43 6.72 6.95
N SER A 15 8.11 7.40 6.01
CA SER A 15 7.70 7.42 4.60
C SER A 15 7.96 6.07 3.93
N SER A 16 7.32 5.78 2.79
CA SER A 16 7.57 4.54 2.04
C SER A 16 9.06 4.37 1.67
N VAL A 17 9.73 5.46 1.30
CA VAL A 17 11.19 5.49 1.07
C VAL A 17 11.96 5.16 2.36
N GLY A 18 11.56 5.72 3.49
CA GLY A 18 12.17 5.41 4.79
C GLY A 18 12.03 3.93 5.17
N ILE A 19 10.91 3.30 4.84
CA ILE A 19 10.71 1.85 5.06
C ILE A 19 11.63 1.02 4.17
N HIS A 20 11.82 1.39 2.90
CA HIS A 20 12.78 0.74 2.01
C HIS A 20 14.21 0.83 2.55
N MET A 21 14.63 2.01 3.03
CA MET A 21 15.96 2.19 3.65
C MET A 21 16.14 1.31 4.90
N VAL A 22 15.11 1.14 5.72
CA VAL A 22 15.17 0.23 6.88
C VAL A 22 15.33 -1.22 6.44
N ILE A 23 14.66 -1.66 5.37
CA ILE A 23 14.84 -3.00 4.81
C ILE A 23 16.29 -3.21 4.36
N ASP A 24 16.87 -2.23 3.67
CA ASP A 24 18.24 -2.33 3.16
C ASP A 24 19.26 -2.38 4.29
N GLN A 25 19.11 -1.54 5.32
CA GLN A 25 19.94 -1.58 6.53
C GLN A 25 19.82 -2.92 7.28
N LEU A 26 18.60 -3.49 7.34
CA LEU A 26 18.37 -4.79 7.98
C LEU A 26 19.05 -5.92 7.21
N LYS A 27 19.06 -5.86 5.87
CA LYS A 27 19.77 -6.83 5.03
C LYS A 27 21.27 -6.67 5.16
N GLU A 28 21.78 -5.44 5.07
CA GLU A 28 23.21 -5.15 5.12
C GLU A 28 23.84 -5.58 6.45
N LYS A 29 23.19 -5.28 7.59
CA LYS A 29 23.73 -5.61 8.92
C LYS A 29 23.69 -7.09 9.28
N TRP A 30 22.82 -7.88 8.67
CA TRP A 30 22.53 -9.24 9.11
C TRP A 30 22.62 -10.27 7.97
N ASN A 31 23.30 -9.92 6.88
CA ASN A 31 23.47 -10.82 5.73
C ASN A 31 24.32 -12.06 6.08
N ASP A 32 25.27 -11.93 7.02
CA ASP A 32 26.26 -12.97 7.36
C ASP A 32 25.96 -13.76 8.64
N ASP A 33 24.90 -13.42 9.40
CA ASP A 33 24.61 -14.07 10.68
C ASP A 33 23.40 -15.01 10.57
N ASP A 34 23.68 -16.30 10.39
CA ASP A 34 22.67 -17.36 10.22
C ASP A 34 21.71 -17.46 11.42
N SER A 35 22.13 -17.05 12.61
CA SER A 35 21.34 -17.16 13.85
C SER A 35 20.25 -16.09 13.98
N ASN A 36 20.50 -14.88 13.45
CA ASN A 36 19.60 -13.73 13.54
C ASN A 36 18.62 -13.61 12.35
N ASN A 37 18.76 -14.49 11.36
CA ASN A 37 18.05 -14.45 10.09
C ASN A 37 16.51 -14.57 10.28
N ALA A 38 16.03 -15.37 11.23
CA ALA A 38 14.59 -15.56 11.45
C ALA A 38 13.88 -14.30 11.98
N ALA A 39 14.51 -13.56 12.89
CA ALA A 39 13.96 -12.32 13.43
C ALA A 39 14.00 -11.20 12.39
N VAL A 40 15.13 -11.07 11.69
CA VAL A 40 15.32 -10.08 10.61
C VAL A 40 14.31 -10.30 9.48
N ARG A 41 14.07 -11.56 9.09
CA ARG A 41 13.02 -11.92 8.11
C ARG A 41 11.63 -11.48 8.56
N ARG A 42 11.31 -11.61 9.85
CA ARG A 42 10.02 -11.13 10.40
C ARG A 42 9.91 -9.61 10.34
N PHE A 43 10.97 -8.88 10.66
CA PHE A 43 10.98 -7.42 10.57
C PHE A 43 10.88 -6.92 9.13
N ILE A 44 11.61 -7.53 8.19
CA ILE A 44 11.48 -7.24 6.76
C ILE A 44 10.06 -7.54 6.26
N LYS A 45 9.44 -8.64 6.73
CA LYS A 45 8.05 -8.96 6.39
C LYS A 45 7.09 -7.86 6.83
N ILE A 46 7.23 -7.36 8.06
CA ILE A 46 6.42 -6.23 8.57
C ILE A 46 6.58 -4.99 7.69
N CYS A 47 7.82 -4.65 7.30
CA CYS A 47 8.06 -3.52 6.40
C CYS A 47 7.39 -3.70 5.03
N LYS A 48 7.43 -4.91 4.46
CA LYS A 48 6.80 -5.21 3.17
C LYS A 48 5.28 -5.16 3.24
N GLU A 49 4.69 -5.70 4.31
CA GLU A 49 3.25 -5.64 4.54
C GLU A 49 2.77 -4.18 4.62
N GLU A 50 3.49 -3.32 5.35
CA GLU A 50 3.16 -1.89 5.43
C GLU A 50 3.25 -1.20 4.05
N LEU A 51 4.31 -1.46 3.28
CA LEU A 51 4.45 -0.91 1.93
C LEU A 51 3.34 -1.37 0.99
N GLN A 52 2.95 -2.64 1.09
CA GLN A 52 1.85 -3.19 0.31
C GLN A 52 0.53 -2.51 0.67
N VAL A 53 0.22 -2.35 1.95
CA VAL A 53 -1.00 -1.65 2.39
C VAL A 53 -1.01 -0.22 1.87
N ARG A 54 0.12 0.49 1.92
CA ARG A 54 0.22 1.86 1.37
C ARG A 54 0.02 1.89 -0.14
N TYR A 55 0.56 0.92 -0.87
CA TYR A 55 0.33 0.79 -2.30
C TYR A 55 -1.15 0.58 -2.60
N GLU A 56 -1.79 -0.38 -1.92
CA GLU A 56 -3.23 -0.65 -2.05
C GLU A 56 -4.07 0.59 -1.72
N LEU A 57 -3.74 1.32 -0.65
CA LEU A 57 -4.42 2.58 -0.31
C LEU A 57 -4.22 3.66 -1.38
N SER A 58 -3.04 3.74 -2.01
CA SER A 58 -2.76 4.71 -3.07
C SER A 58 -3.51 4.42 -4.36
N THR A 59 -3.88 3.17 -4.63
CA THR A 59 -4.63 2.78 -5.83
C THR A 59 -6.14 2.95 -5.65
N ILE A 60 -6.66 2.99 -4.42
CA ILE A 60 -8.10 3.20 -4.14
C ILE A 60 -8.64 4.48 -4.80
N PRO A 61 -8.02 5.68 -4.68
CA PRO A 61 -8.51 6.88 -5.36
C PRO A 61 -8.60 6.72 -6.88
N SER A 62 -7.66 5.99 -7.50
CA SER A 62 -7.67 5.72 -8.94
C SER A 62 -8.83 4.82 -9.34
N GLU A 63 -9.08 3.75 -8.58
CA GLU A 63 -10.18 2.82 -8.83
C GLU A 63 -11.56 3.47 -8.59
N VAL A 64 -11.67 4.33 -7.58
CA VAL A 64 -12.87 5.15 -7.34
C VAL A 64 -13.09 6.14 -8.50
N ALA A 65 -12.04 6.79 -8.99
CA ALA A 65 -12.14 7.70 -10.14
C ALA A 65 -12.61 6.96 -11.41
N LYS A 66 -12.09 5.76 -11.69
CA LYS A 66 -12.51 4.91 -12.81
C LYS A 66 -13.99 4.52 -12.69
N ARG A 67 -14.45 4.11 -11.50
CA ARG A 67 -15.86 3.79 -11.25
C ARG A 67 -16.77 4.99 -11.47
N ASN A 68 -16.39 6.16 -10.97
CA ASN A 68 -17.16 7.39 -11.15
C ASN A 68 -17.26 7.80 -12.63
N ALA A 69 -16.18 7.65 -13.40
CA ALA A 69 -16.18 7.88 -14.84
C ALA A 69 -17.13 6.91 -15.58
N ALA A 70 -17.10 5.62 -15.21
CA ALA A 70 -18.00 4.63 -15.79
C ALA A 70 -19.49 4.91 -15.47
N ILE A 71 -19.80 5.29 -14.22
CA ILE A 71 -21.16 5.67 -13.82
C ILE A 71 -21.64 6.90 -14.59
N LYS A 72 -20.77 7.91 -14.77
CA LYS A 72 -21.09 9.10 -15.56
C LYS A 72 -21.42 8.74 -17.01
N GLY A 73 -20.62 7.88 -17.64
CA GLY A 73 -20.85 7.44 -19.02
C GLY A 73 -22.17 6.67 -19.19
N ILE A 74 -22.55 5.83 -18.22
CA ILE A 74 -23.85 5.14 -18.20
C ILE A 74 -24.99 6.14 -18.04
N ALA A 75 -24.86 7.13 -17.15
CA ALA A 75 -25.87 8.16 -16.95
C ALA A 75 -26.09 9.03 -18.20
N GLU A 76 -25.02 9.34 -18.95
CA GLU A 76 -25.09 10.03 -20.24
C GLU A 76 -25.78 9.17 -21.32
N TRP A 77 -25.55 7.86 -21.32
CA TRP A 77 -26.21 6.92 -22.25
C TRP A 77 -27.71 6.72 -21.96
N ILE A 78 -28.10 6.72 -20.69
CA ILE A 78 -29.51 6.57 -20.27
C ILE A 78 -30.30 7.87 -20.49
N ARG A 79 -29.62 9.02 -20.66
CA ARG A 79 -30.26 10.29 -20.94
C ARG A 79 -30.84 10.26 -22.36
N VAL A 80 -32.07 9.75 -22.48
CA VAL A 80 -32.89 9.86 -23.68
C VAL A 80 -33.02 11.35 -24.01
N PRO A 81 -32.69 11.80 -25.23
CA PRO A 81 -32.97 13.18 -25.63
C PRO A 81 -34.49 13.38 -25.59
N GLU A 82 -34.96 14.23 -24.69
CA GLU A 82 -36.33 14.74 -24.67
C GLU A 82 -36.59 15.45 -26.00
N GLY A 83 -37.07 14.71 -27.00
CA GLY A 83 -37.28 15.23 -28.35
C GLY A 83 -37.46 14.19 -29.45
N ALA A 84 -37.16 12.91 -29.23
CA ALA A 84 -37.46 11.85 -30.20
C ALA A 84 -38.90 11.33 -30.03
N GLN A 85 -39.90 12.17 -30.32
CA GLN A 85 -41.26 11.70 -30.62
C GLN A 85 -41.38 11.50 -32.13
N LEU A 86 -41.78 10.27 -32.50
CA LEU A 86 -42.12 9.82 -33.86
C LEU A 86 -43.27 10.63 -34.47
#